data_AF-K2NKX0-F1
#
_entry.id   AF-K2NKX0-F1
#
_cell.length_a   1.000
_cell.length_b   1.000
_cell.length_c   1.000
_cell.angle_alpha   90.00
_cell.angle_beta   90.00
_cell.angle_gamma   90.00
#
_symmetry.space_group_name_H-M   'P 1'
#
loop_
_entity.id
_entity.type
_entity.pdbx_description
1 polymer ?
#
loop_
_entity_poly.entity_id
_entity_poly.type
_entity_poly.pdbx_seq_one_letter_code
_entity_poly.pdbx_strand_id
1 'polypeptide(L)'
;MEDSQHNSHAGHQHVGHDHGGHQHVGHDHGGHQHVGHHHGGCSTTTGPYSLGLHVGAIFILLFASLLGTIIPLAGKYVPCLQMSPFLFVLGKCAATGVVLAVSLLTMIHHSMHSFAEDCIPKALHADTYDAFGLLFAMISAMLMQLLDVFLEGMLQSWSACDAGGHTSTTVGEAGNEQKHDDGCVGPCGMEGCGNQPGPSCEMGGCCQNRGALAAAHLNSARRVAAAILMEFGLASHSVFLGLSVGIASDKDMRTLLVALSFHQLLEGIALGSRLVEASMSLMLEVVMTMIFSLSVPLGIAIGVITMKGTHTSMTGPAFVALQGVVNAVGGGMLLYIGFSLIFNDFPADMRSVAGPTVAHRGWRRCAMFASFWVGTAAMAVLANWH
;
A
#
# COMPACT_ATOMS: atom_id res chain seq x y z
N MET A 1 70.36 38.93 55.67
CA MET A 1 71.25 38.33 54.67
C MET A 1 70.59 38.51 53.33
N GLU A 2 71.36 39.04 52.40
CA GLU A 2 71.27 39.03 50.92
C GLU A 2 69.87 38.91 50.28
N ASP A 3 69.39 39.95 49.56
CA ASP A 3 69.76 40.32 48.16
C ASP A 3 68.93 39.55 47.12
N SER A 4 68.20 40.24 46.22
CA SER A 4 68.67 40.88 44.96
C SER A 4 69.22 39.84 43.96
N GLN A 5 68.93 39.84 42.66
CA GLN A 5 68.05 40.63 41.77
C GLN A 5 68.07 39.92 40.39
N HIS A 6 67.03 40.07 39.55
CA HIS A 6 67.10 40.21 38.07
C HIS A 6 65.65 40.28 37.51
N ASN A 7 65.15 41.39 36.92
CA ASN A 7 65.41 41.93 35.56
C ASN A 7 65.31 40.87 34.44
N SER A 8 64.61 41.04 33.31
CA SER A 8 63.80 42.15 32.74
C SER A 8 62.97 41.60 31.55
N HIS A 9 62.05 42.28 30.84
CA HIS A 9 61.63 43.70 30.79
C HIS A 9 60.14 43.85 30.31
N ALA A 10 59.74 45.05 29.86
CA ALA A 10 58.43 45.40 29.27
C ALA A 10 58.33 45.16 27.73
N GLY A 11 57.16 45.19 27.06
CA GLY A 11 55.79 45.31 27.58
C GLY A 11 54.73 45.71 26.52
N HIS A 12 53.56 46.11 27.01
CA HIS A 12 52.43 46.81 26.35
C HIS A 12 51.70 46.18 25.14
N GLN A 13 50.42 45.81 25.37
CA GLN A 13 49.30 46.46 24.67
C GLN A 13 48.04 46.52 25.57
N HIS A 14 46.99 47.19 25.11
CA HIS A 14 46.04 47.94 25.95
C HIS A 14 44.78 47.18 26.45
N VAL A 15 44.29 47.62 27.62
CA VAL A 15 42.92 48.08 27.96
C VAL A 15 41.72 47.37 27.27
N GLY A 16 40.64 46.97 27.96
CA GLY A 16 40.28 47.21 29.37
C GLY A 16 38.98 46.51 29.80
N HIS A 17 38.44 46.93 30.95
CA HIS A 17 37.34 46.27 31.66
C HIS A 17 35.93 46.60 31.16
N ASP A 18 35.11 45.54 31.07
CA ASP A 18 33.75 45.40 31.62
C ASP A 18 32.56 46.25 31.07
N HIS A 19 31.37 45.65 31.22
CA HIS A 19 30.00 46.14 31.06
C HIS A 19 29.39 46.18 29.66
N GLY A 20 28.22 45.55 29.52
CA GLY A 20 27.35 45.67 28.35
C GLY A 20 26.61 44.37 28.02
N GLY A 21 25.44 44.15 28.60
CA GLY A 21 24.59 43.02 28.22
C GLY A 21 24.02 43.21 26.82
N HIS A 22 24.35 42.32 25.89
CA HIS A 22 23.68 42.23 24.60
C HIS A 22 22.67 41.08 24.61
N GLN A 23 21.40 41.45 24.77
CA GLN A 23 20.28 40.58 24.41
C GLN A 23 20.35 40.29 22.91
N HIS A 24 20.79 39.09 22.54
CA HIS A 24 20.40 38.54 21.25
C HIS A 24 18.93 38.15 21.35
N VAL A 25 18.08 39.04 20.84
CA VAL A 25 16.67 38.75 20.52
C VAL A 25 16.69 37.73 19.38
N GLY A 26 16.83 36.46 19.74
CA GLY A 26 16.50 35.35 18.86
C GLY A 26 15.02 35.45 18.54
N HIS A 27 14.70 35.63 17.26
CA HIS A 27 13.32 35.79 16.82
C HIS A 27 12.47 34.61 17.27
N ASP A 28 11.37 34.94 17.95
CA ASP A 28 10.29 34.02 18.27
C ASP A 28 9.61 33.58 16.97
N HIS A 29 10.18 32.57 16.33
CA HIS A 29 9.48 31.77 15.33
C HIS A 29 8.47 30.93 16.08
N GLY A 30 7.32 31.57 16.34
CA GLY A 30 6.23 31.03 17.13
C GLY A 30 5.98 29.57 16.77
N GLY A 31 6.17 28.70 17.75
CA GLY A 31 6.17 27.26 17.55
C GLY A 31 4.89 26.84 16.83
N HIS A 32 5.04 26.30 15.63
CA HIS A 32 3.97 25.54 15.01
C HIS A 32 3.63 24.42 15.98
N GLN A 33 2.44 24.52 16.60
CA GLN A 33 1.84 23.40 17.29
C GLN A 33 1.55 22.34 16.23
N HIS A 34 2.53 21.46 16.02
CA HIS A 34 2.26 20.14 15.48
C HIS A 34 1.27 19.49 16.43
N VAL A 35 0.02 19.40 16.00
CA VAL A 35 -1.02 18.64 16.69
C VAL A 35 -0.60 17.18 16.54
N GLY A 36 0.13 16.68 17.54
CA GLY A 36 0.72 15.35 17.51
C GLY A 36 -0.35 14.28 17.32
N HIS A 37 -0.23 13.51 16.24
CA HIS A 37 -1.18 12.47 15.87
C HIS A 37 -1.00 11.26 16.79
N HIS A 38 -1.88 11.11 17.78
CA HIS A 38 -1.76 10.11 18.85
C HIS A 38 -2.10 8.67 18.37
N HIS A 39 -1.22 8.06 17.58
CA HIS A 39 -1.28 6.65 17.20
C HIS A 39 -0.67 5.74 18.28
N GLY A 40 -1.35 5.62 19.43
CA GLY A 40 -1.04 4.58 20.42
C GLY A 40 0.41 4.49 20.91
N GLY A 41 1.07 5.66 21.05
CA GLY A 41 2.49 5.77 21.36
C GLY A 41 2.90 5.29 22.76
N CYS A 42 4.12 5.64 23.15
CA CYS A 42 4.77 5.12 24.35
C CYS A 42 4.14 5.55 25.70
N SER A 43 3.23 6.53 25.68
CA SER A 43 2.64 7.14 26.88
C SER A 43 1.14 6.85 27.01
N THR A 44 0.68 6.68 28.24
CA THR A 44 -0.75 6.46 28.53
C THR A 44 -1.56 7.74 28.30
N THR A 45 -2.59 7.67 27.44
CA THR A 45 -3.49 8.79 27.22
C THR A 45 -4.34 9.03 28.46
N THR A 46 -4.33 10.25 29.01
CA THR A 46 -5.10 10.62 30.21
C THR A 46 -6.27 11.53 29.84
N GLY A 47 -7.50 11.06 30.06
CA GLY A 47 -8.71 11.82 29.73
C GLY A 47 -9.99 11.06 30.09
N PRO A 48 -11.17 11.69 29.90
CA PRO A 48 -12.45 11.00 30.00
C PRO A 48 -12.55 9.90 28.93
N TYR A 49 -13.06 8.74 29.34
CA TYR A 49 -13.19 7.55 28.49
C TYR A 49 -14.61 6.98 28.57
N SER A 50 -15.39 7.18 27.53
CA SER A 50 -16.77 6.71 27.40
C SER A 50 -16.83 5.44 26.58
N LEU A 51 -17.16 4.32 27.25
CA LEU A 51 -17.36 3.04 26.58
C LEU A 51 -18.40 3.12 25.46
N GLY A 52 -19.49 3.86 25.67
CA GLY A 52 -20.58 3.98 24.70
C GLY A 52 -20.14 4.66 23.40
N LEU A 53 -19.21 5.62 23.50
CA LEU A 53 -18.64 6.29 22.34
C LEU A 53 -17.78 5.31 21.51
N HIS A 54 -16.90 4.56 22.17
CA HIS A 54 -16.03 3.56 21.54
C HIS A 54 -16.81 2.40 20.91
N VAL A 55 -17.87 1.91 21.57
CA VAL A 55 -18.80 0.93 20.99
C VAL A 55 -19.55 1.51 19.78
N GLY A 56 -19.91 2.80 19.81
CA GLY A 56 -20.49 3.50 18.65
C GLY A 56 -19.56 3.55 17.44
N ALA A 57 -18.27 3.82 17.65
CA ALA A 57 -17.27 3.85 16.59
C ALA A 57 -17.10 2.52 15.86
N ILE A 58 -17.24 1.38 16.55
CA ILE A 58 -17.23 0.05 15.92
C ILE A 58 -18.27 -0.03 14.80
N PHE A 59 -19.52 0.38 15.07
CA PHE A 59 -20.60 0.32 14.08
C PHE A 59 -20.43 1.37 12.98
N ILE A 60 -19.94 2.57 13.30
CA ILE A 60 -19.73 3.65 12.33
C ILE A 60 -18.64 3.26 11.32
N LEU A 61 -17.48 2.77 11.78
CA LEU A 61 -16.37 2.41 10.90
C LEU A 61 -16.62 1.08 10.17
N LEU A 62 -17.35 0.13 10.76
CA LEU A 62 -17.86 -1.06 10.06
C LEU A 62 -18.82 -0.66 8.92
N PHE A 63 -19.70 0.31 9.15
CA PHE A 63 -20.60 0.79 8.10
C PHE A 63 -19.83 1.53 6.99
N ALA A 64 -18.86 2.38 7.35
CA ALA A 64 -18.04 3.09 6.38
C ALA A 64 -17.20 2.16 5.48
N SER A 65 -16.58 1.13 6.07
CA SER A 65 -15.78 0.14 5.33
C SER A 65 -16.62 -0.74 4.41
N LEU A 66 -17.76 -1.24 4.89
CA LEU A 66 -18.74 -1.98 4.08
C LEU A 66 -19.30 -1.12 2.95
N LEU A 67 -19.69 0.13 3.23
CA LEU A 67 -20.21 1.04 2.21
C LEU A 67 -19.15 1.30 1.12
N GLY A 68 -17.91 1.57 1.52
CA GLY A 68 -16.82 1.86 0.59
C GLY A 68 -16.53 0.68 -0.34
N THR A 69 -16.40 -0.52 0.22
CA THR A 69 -16.14 -1.76 -0.55
C THR A 69 -17.33 -2.20 -1.41
N ILE A 70 -18.56 -2.07 -0.92
CA ILE A 70 -19.76 -2.50 -1.65
C ILE A 70 -20.08 -1.56 -2.82
N ILE A 71 -19.76 -0.26 -2.77
CA ILE A 71 -20.08 0.69 -3.86
C ILE A 71 -19.51 0.24 -5.22
N PRO A 72 -18.20 -0.10 -5.37
CA PRO A 72 -17.68 -0.66 -6.62
C PRO A 72 -18.27 -2.03 -6.97
N LEU A 73 -18.42 -2.93 -6.00
CA LEU A 73 -18.93 -4.29 -6.21
C LEU A 73 -20.39 -4.29 -6.69
N ALA A 74 -21.23 -3.40 -6.17
CA ALA A 74 -22.64 -3.30 -6.56
C ALA A 74 -22.80 -2.97 -8.05
N GLY A 75 -21.87 -2.20 -8.65
CA GLY A 75 -21.87 -1.91 -10.08
C GLY A 75 -21.61 -3.13 -10.97
N LYS A 76 -21.00 -4.20 -10.44
CA LYS A 76 -20.79 -5.50 -11.12
C LYS A 76 -22.04 -6.38 -11.10
N TYR A 77 -22.80 -6.35 -9.99
CA TYR A 77 -23.88 -7.32 -9.72
C TYR A 77 -25.31 -6.77 -9.86
N VAL A 78 -25.52 -5.45 -9.71
CA VAL A 78 -26.86 -4.84 -9.70
C VAL A 78 -27.08 -4.06 -11.01
N PRO A 79 -27.99 -4.50 -11.90
CA PRO A 79 -28.23 -3.83 -13.19
C PRO A 79 -28.60 -2.35 -13.06
N CYS A 80 -29.32 -1.98 -12.00
CA CYS A 80 -29.71 -0.58 -11.74
C CYS A 80 -28.53 0.31 -11.32
N LEU A 81 -27.39 -0.27 -10.90
CA LEU A 81 -26.18 0.43 -10.49
C LEU A 81 -25.02 0.23 -11.48
N GLN A 82 -25.28 -0.35 -12.67
CA GLN A 82 -24.28 -0.49 -13.72
C GLN A 82 -23.80 0.89 -14.18
N MET A 83 -22.66 1.30 -13.65
CA MET A 83 -22.02 2.56 -14.02
C MET A 83 -21.62 2.54 -15.49
N SER A 84 -21.68 3.70 -16.15
CA SER A 84 -21.09 3.82 -17.48
C SER A 84 -19.61 3.43 -17.45
N PRO A 85 -19.05 2.77 -18.49
CA PRO A 85 -17.65 2.34 -18.48
C PRO A 85 -16.65 3.47 -18.21
N PHE A 86 -16.99 4.69 -18.61
CA PHE A 86 -16.20 5.88 -18.33
C PHE A 86 -16.24 6.29 -16.84
N LEU A 87 -17.41 6.23 -16.19
CA LEU A 87 -17.53 6.56 -14.76
C LEU A 87 -16.80 5.53 -13.89
N PHE A 88 -16.89 4.24 -14.23
CA PHE A 88 -16.10 3.19 -13.56
C PHE A 88 -14.59 3.48 -13.65
N VAL A 89 -14.09 3.83 -14.84
CA VAL A 89 -12.69 4.20 -15.06
C VAL A 89 -12.31 5.49 -14.30
N LEU A 90 -13.18 6.49 -14.18
CA LEU A 90 -12.91 7.66 -13.35
C LEU A 90 -12.78 7.28 -11.87
N GLY A 91 -13.68 6.46 -11.34
CA GLY A 91 -13.59 5.92 -9.98
C GLY A 91 -12.30 5.13 -9.76
N LYS A 92 -11.89 4.35 -10.75
CA LYS A 92 -10.63 3.60 -10.78
C LYS A 92 -9.40 4.52 -10.72
N CYS A 93 -9.38 5.62 -11.48
CA CYS A 93 -8.32 6.62 -11.42
C CYS A 93 -8.24 7.30 -10.04
N ALA A 94 -9.39 7.64 -9.44
CA ALA A 94 -9.44 8.19 -8.08
C ALA A 94 -8.93 7.19 -7.04
N ALA A 95 -9.35 5.93 -7.13
CA ALA A 95 -8.86 4.83 -6.30
C ALA A 95 -7.33 4.69 -6.36
N THR A 96 -6.72 4.72 -7.56
CA THR A 96 -5.25 4.72 -7.70
C THR A 96 -4.60 5.91 -6.98
N GLY A 97 -5.22 7.09 -7.05
CA GLY A 97 -4.75 8.29 -6.34
C GLY A 97 -4.85 8.16 -4.82
N VAL A 98 -5.90 7.50 -4.31
CA VAL A 98 -6.07 7.17 -2.89
C VAL A 98 -5.00 6.18 -2.43
N VAL A 99 -4.78 5.06 -3.15
CA VAL A 99 -3.75 4.06 -2.76
C VAL A 99 -2.35 4.67 -2.66
N LEU A 100 -2.00 5.54 -3.61
CA LEU A 100 -0.71 6.23 -3.57
C LEU A 100 -0.59 7.16 -2.34
N ALA A 101 -1.66 7.89 -2.00
CA ALA A 101 -1.68 8.73 -0.81
C ALA A 101 -1.68 7.93 0.49
N VAL A 102 -2.45 6.84 0.60
CA VAL A 102 -2.42 5.89 1.74
C VAL A 102 -1.01 5.39 1.98
N SER A 103 -0.34 4.88 0.94
CA SER A 103 0.99 4.30 1.08
C SER A 103 2.02 5.29 1.62
N LEU A 104 2.07 6.51 1.06
CA LEU A 104 3.08 7.52 1.38
C LEU A 104 2.72 8.35 2.63
N LEU A 105 1.52 8.93 2.66
CA LEU A 105 1.13 9.97 3.62
C LEU A 105 0.54 9.41 4.90
N THR A 106 0.01 8.18 4.87
CA THR A 106 -0.52 7.49 6.05
C THR A 106 0.45 6.40 6.49
N MET A 107 0.62 5.33 5.72
CA MET A 107 1.34 4.14 6.19
C MET A 107 2.83 4.40 6.42
N ILE A 108 3.55 4.88 5.39
CA ILE A 108 4.99 5.18 5.53
C ILE A 108 5.21 6.32 6.54
N HIS A 109 4.37 7.36 6.55
CA HIS A 109 4.48 8.45 7.52
C HIS A 109 4.27 7.99 8.97
N HIS A 110 3.22 7.23 9.27
CA HIS A 110 2.97 6.69 10.60
C HIS A 110 4.07 5.72 11.05
N SER A 111 4.67 4.99 10.10
CA SER A 111 5.85 4.16 10.39
C SER A 111 7.03 5.00 10.86
N MET A 112 7.37 6.07 10.14
CA MET A 112 8.45 6.99 10.51
C MET A 112 8.21 7.63 11.87
N HIS A 113 6.97 8.08 12.16
CA HIS A 113 6.63 8.61 13.49
C HIS A 113 6.74 7.55 14.59
N SER A 114 6.37 6.28 14.31
CA SER A 114 6.49 5.17 15.27
C SER A 114 7.95 4.88 15.66
N PHE A 115 8.91 5.03 14.74
CA PHE A 115 10.35 4.84 15.02
C PHE A 115 11.02 6.04 15.69
N ALA A 116 10.36 7.20 15.72
CA ALA A 116 10.81 8.43 16.39
C ALA A 116 10.31 8.55 17.85
N GLU A 117 9.60 7.54 18.36
CA GLU A 117 9.10 7.52 19.75
C GLU A 117 10.17 7.05 20.75
N ASP A 118 10.37 7.82 21.83
CA ASP A 118 11.44 7.64 22.83
C ASP A 118 11.57 6.24 23.47
N CYS A 119 10.49 5.45 23.49
CA CYS A 119 10.52 4.11 24.10
C CYS A 119 11.02 3.00 23.16
N ILE A 120 11.25 3.27 21.88
CA ILE A 120 11.78 2.30 20.93
C ILE A 120 13.20 1.86 21.36
N PRO A 121 13.56 0.57 21.25
CA PRO A 121 14.91 0.11 21.57
C PRO A 121 15.96 0.86 20.75
N LYS A 122 17.05 1.32 21.37
CA LYS A 122 18.08 2.19 20.75
C LYS A 122 18.60 1.70 19.37
N ALA A 123 18.61 0.39 19.14
CA ALA A 123 19.01 -0.23 17.87
C ALA A 123 18.05 0.03 16.69
N LEU A 124 16.81 0.45 16.97
CA LEU A 124 15.75 0.75 16.00
C LEU A 124 15.21 2.19 16.14
N HIS A 125 15.84 3.03 16.98
CA HIS A 125 15.41 4.41 17.21
C HIS A 125 15.94 5.35 16.12
N ALA A 126 15.17 6.40 15.81
CA ALA A 126 15.53 7.41 14.82
C ALA A 126 16.90 8.08 15.06
N ASP A 127 17.35 8.20 16.31
CA ASP A 127 18.70 8.72 16.64
C ASP A 127 19.85 7.90 16.01
N THR A 128 19.64 6.60 15.81
CA THR A 128 20.64 5.71 15.20
C THR A 128 20.53 5.73 13.68
N TYR A 129 19.29 5.71 13.16
CA TYR A 129 18.99 5.85 11.75
C TYR A 129 17.54 6.32 11.59
N ASP A 130 17.35 7.51 11.05
CA ASP A 130 16.05 8.16 10.89
C ASP A 130 15.13 7.41 9.91
N ALA A 131 15.71 6.82 8.88
CA ALA A 131 14.99 6.23 7.75
C ALA A 131 14.61 4.73 7.90
N PHE A 132 14.46 4.19 9.12
CA PHE A 132 14.03 2.78 9.32
C PHE A 132 12.68 2.46 8.65
N GLY A 133 11.69 3.36 8.73
CA GLY A 133 10.40 3.17 8.06
C GLY A 133 10.52 3.09 6.53
N LEU A 134 11.34 3.97 5.94
CA LEU A 134 11.65 3.97 4.51
C LEU A 134 12.44 2.71 4.08
N LEU A 135 13.37 2.25 4.92
CA LEU A 135 14.15 1.02 4.67
C LEU A 135 13.23 -0.21 4.61
N PHE A 136 12.34 -0.39 5.58
CA PHE A 136 11.38 -1.51 5.57
C PHE A 136 10.37 -1.40 4.41
N ALA A 137 9.92 -0.19 4.06
CA ALA A 137 9.06 0.03 2.90
C ALA A 137 9.76 -0.30 1.57
N MET A 138 11.04 0.10 1.42
CA MET A 138 11.86 -0.23 0.25
C MET A 138 12.10 -1.74 0.13
N ILE A 139 12.48 -2.41 1.22
CA ILE A 139 12.64 -3.87 1.26
C ILE A 139 11.34 -4.56 0.85
N SER A 140 10.20 -4.09 1.36
CA SER A 140 8.89 -4.64 1.01
C SER A 140 8.54 -4.43 -0.47
N ALA A 141 8.78 -3.25 -1.04
CA ALA A 141 8.56 -2.99 -2.46
C ALA A 141 9.48 -3.85 -3.36
N MET A 142 10.73 -4.10 -2.94
CA MET A 142 11.65 -5.02 -3.63
C MET A 142 11.20 -6.48 -3.54
N LEU A 143 10.68 -6.91 -2.38
CA LEU A 143 10.10 -8.25 -2.22
C LEU A 143 8.82 -8.42 -3.03
N MET A 144 8.00 -7.37 -3.16
CA MET A 144 6.82 -7.38 -4.03
C MET A 144 7.22 -7.51 -5.51
N GLN A 145 8.22 -6.74 -5.97
CA GLN A 145 8.78 -6.89 -7.32
C GLN A 145 9.35 -8.30 -7.57
N LEU A 146 10.01 -8.91 -6.57
CA LEU A 146 10.49 -10.29 -6.65
C LEU A 146 9.33 -11.29 -6.76
N LEU A 147 8.26 -11.08 -5.99
CA LEU A 147 7.07 -11.93 -6.01
C LEU A 147 6.33 -11.85 -7.35
N ASP A 148 6.14 -10.66 -7.92
CA ASP A 148 5.53 -10.49 -9.25
C ASP A 148 6.33 -11.21 -10.34
N VAL A 149 7.66 -11.07 -10.36
CA VAL A 149 8.54 -11.79 -11.30
C VAL A 149 8.51 -13.31 -11.06
N PHE A 150 8.45 -13.76 -9.80
CA PHE A 150 8.37 -15.17 -9.47
C PHE A 150 7.03 -15.79 -9.88
N LEU A 151 5.91 -15.07 -9.70
CA LEU A 151 4.59 -15.48 -10.19
C LEU A 151 4.57 -15.60 -11.71
N GLU A 152 5.13 -14.61 -12.42
CA GLU A 152 5.30 -14.66 -13.88
C GLU A 152 6.14 -15.88 -14.32
N GLY A 153 7.29 -16.13 -13.68
CA GLY A 153 8.17 -17.27 -13.97
C GLY A 153 7.54 -18.63 -13.68
N MET A 154 6.87 -18.80 -12.53
CA MET A 154 6.17 -20.05 -12.21
C MET A 154 5.06 -20.35 -13.21
N LEU A 155 4.20 -19.38 -13.51
CA LEU A 155 3.07 -19.57 -14.41
C LEU A 155 3.51 -19.83 -15.86
N GLN A 156 4.58 -19.17 -16.31
CA GLN A 156 5.22 -19.51 -17.59
C GLN A 156 5.73 -20.96 -17.59
N SER A 157 6.44 -21.38 -16.53
CA SER A 157 6.97 -22.76 -16.44
C SER A 157 5.85 -23.81 -16.45
N TRP A 158 4.74 -23.58 -15.74
CA TRP A 158 3.59 -24.48 -15.73
C TRP A 158 2.90 -24.54 -17.10
N SER A 159 2.76 -23.40 -17.79
CA SER A 159 2.21 -23.37 -19.16
C SER A 159 3.09 -24.12 -20.18
N ALA A 160 4.42 -24.15 -19.98
CA ALA A 160 5.35 -24.93 -20.78
C ALA A 160 5.29 -26.43 -20.45
N CYS A 161 5.17 -26.81 -19.18
CA CYS A 161 4.98 -28.21 -18.77
C CYS A 161 3.66 -28.79 -19.29
N ASP A 162 2.57 -28.02 -19.26
CA ASP A 162 1.28 -28.39 -19.83
C ASP A 162 1.33 -28.52 -21.37
N ALA A 163 2.26 -27.84 -22.04
CA ALA A 163 2.54 -28.05 -23.46
C ALA A 163 3.27 -29.38 -23.72
N GLY A 164 4.15 -29.83 -22.84
CA GLY A 164 4.87 -31.12 -22.95
C GLY A 164 4.11 -32.34 -22.42
N GLY A 165 3.14 -32.15 -21.52
CA GLY A 165 2.38 -33.25 -20.90
C GLY A 165 1.43 -33.97 -21.88
N HIS A 166 0.91 -33.26 -22.87
CA HIS A 166 -0.01 -33.82 -23.88
C HIS A 166 0.69 -34.49 -25.08
N THR A 167 2.02 -34.52 -25.12
CA THR A 167 2.81 -35.18 -26.19
C THR A 167 3.30 -36.60 -25.85
N SER A 168 2.68 -37.28 -24.87
CA SER A 168 3.08 -38.64 -24.46
C SER A 168 1.90 -39.58 -24.17
N THR A 169 1.11 -39.93 -25.20
CA THR A 169 0.17 -41.06 -25.11
C THR A 169 -0.05 -41.86 -26.41
N THR A 170 0.99 -42.07 -27.22
CA THR A 170 1.03 -43.23 -28.14
C THR A 170 2.42 -43.87 -28.15
N VAL A 171 2.48 -45.13 -27.73
CA VAL A 171 3.68 -45.98 -27.81
C VAL A 171 3.95 -46.33 -29.27
N GLY A 172 5.19 -46.15 -29.73
CA GLY A 172 5.69 -46.54 -31.05
C GLY A 172 7.23 -46.51 -31.07
N GLU A 173 7.85 -47.54 -31.62
CA GLU A 173 9.27 -47.89 -31.36
C GLU A 173 10.35 -47.13 -32.15
N ALA A 174 11.52 -47.06 -31.50
CA ALA A 174 12.89 -47.13 -32.04
C ALA A 174 13.43 -46.06 -33.02
N GLY A 175 14.64 -45.54 -32.73
CA GLY A 175 15.50 -44.99 -33.80
C GLY A 175 16.61 -43.98 -33.48
N ASN A 176 17.66 -44.40 -32.77
CA ASN A 176 19.05 -43.92 -32.93
C ASN A 176 19.45 -42.47 -32.51
N GLU A 177 20.75 -42.29 -32.28
CA GLU A 177 21.41 -41.04 -31.85
C GLU A 177 21.55 -40.00 -32.97
N GLN A 178 21.33 -38.72 -32.66
CA GLN A 178 22.16 -37.65 -33.23
C GLN A 178 22.17 -36.37 -32.36
N LYS A 179 23.23 -35.59 -32.54
CA LYS A 179 23.60 -34.40 -31.74
C LYS A 179 23.53 -33.15 -32.64
N HIS A 180 23.27 -32.00 -32.01
CA HIS A 180 23.61 -30.62 -32.44
C HIS A 180 22.44 -29.69 -32.88
N ASP A 181 22.39 -28.55 -32.17
CA ASP A 181 22.01 -27.18 -32.56
C ASP A 181 20.58 -26.73 -32.91
N ASP A 182 20.43 -25.42 -32.72
CA ASP A 182 19.24 -24.55 -32.73
C ASP A 182 18.04 -24.92 -33.62
N GLY A 183 16.86 -24.83 -33.00
CA GLY A 183 15.57 -24.71 -33.71
C GLY A 183 14.45 -25.54 -33.10
N CYS A 184 13.40 -24.86 -32.61
CA CYS A 184 12.15 -25.53 -32.24
C CYS A 184 11.38 -25.99 -33.49
N VAL A 185 11.79 -27.13 -34.06
CA VAL A 185 11.10 -27.80 -35.18
C VAL A 185 10.62 -29.18 -34.75
N GLY A 186 9.71 -29.20 -33.77
CA GLY A 186 8.93 -30.39 -33.40
C GLY A 186 7.56 -30.37 -34.11
N PRO A 187 7.06 -31.51 -34.63
CA PRO A 187 5.74 -31.56 -35.26
C PRO A 187 4.62 -31.32 -34.23
N CYS A 188 3.59 -30.57 -34.62
CA CYS A 188 2.42 -30.33 -33.79
C CYS A 188 1.50 -31.56 -33.77
N GLY A 189 1.69 -32.43 -32.76
CA GLY A 189 0.92 -33.67 -32.57
C GLY A 189 -0.53 -33.46 -32.11
N MET A 190 -1.36 -32.81 -32.94
CA MET A 190 -2.80 -32.62 -32.76
C MET A 190 -3.57 -33.44 -33.80
N GLU A 191 -4.64 -34.12 -33.39
CA GLU A 191 -5.60 -34.70 -34.34
C GLU A 191 -6.22 -33.60 -35.21
N GLY A 192 -6.02 -33.70 -36.53
CA GLY A 192 -6.44 -32.70 -37.51
C GLY A 192 -5.29 -31.92 -38.17
N CYS A 193 -4.09 -31.92 -37.60
CA CYS A 193 -2.88 -31.44 -38.27
C CYS A 193 -2.17 -32.61 -38.97
N GLY A 194 -2.11 -32.57 -40.30
CA GLY A 194 -1.44 -33.63 -41.08
C GLY A 194 0.09 -33.60 -40.95
N ASN A 195 0.72 -34.77 -41.02
CA ASN A 195 2.18 -34.98 -40.89
C ASN A 195 3.03 -34.45 -42.08
N GLN A 196 2.72 -33.27 -42.63
CA GLN A 196 3.49 -32.66 -43.71
C GLN A 196 4.10 -31.30 -43.28
N PRO A 197 5.43 -31.11 -43.44
CA PRO A 197 6.06 -29.82 -43.24
C PRO A 197 5.72 -28.90 -44.42
N GLY A 198 4.56 -28.23 -44.34
CA GLY A 198 4.12 -27.23 -45.30
C GLY A 198 4.27 -25.80 -44.76
N PRO A 199 4.46 -24.79 -45.64
CA PRO A 199 4.52 -23.38 -45.25
C PRO A 199 3.18 -22.84 -44.67
N SER A 200 2.12 -23.66 -44.64
CA SER A 200 0.84 -23.32 -44.01
C SER A 200 0.90 -23.10 -42.50
N CYS A 201 1.99 -23.50 -41.82
CA CYS A 201 2.20 -23.17 -40.41
C CYS A 201 2.55 -21.69 -40.15
N GLU A 202 2.88 -20.89 -41.17
CA GLU A 202 3.08 -19.44 -41.02
C GLU A 202 1.76 -18.66 -40.83
N MET A 203 0.58 -19.28 -41.01
CA MET A 203 -0.72 -18.61 -40.83
C MET A 203 -1.31 -18.76 -39.40
N GLY A 204 -0.57 -18.24 -38.42
CA GLY A 204 -1.11 -17.40 -37.33
C GLY A 204 -2.30 -17.86 -36.45
N GLY A 205 -2.64 -19.16 -36.38
CA GLY A 205 -3.80 -19.64 -35.63
C GLY A 205 -3.47 -20.26 -34.26
N CYS A 206 -3.06 -21.53 -34.27
CA CYS A 206 -3.12 -22.39 -33.10
C CYS A 206 -2.12 -22.04 -31.99
N CYS A 207 -0.88 -21.68 -32.33
CA CYS A 207 0.14 -21.32 -31.34
C CYS A 207 -0.14 -19.96 -30.67
N GLN A 208 -0.68 -18.99 -31.43
CA GLN A 208 -1.02 -17.66 -30.91
C GLN A 208 -2.20 -17.73 -29.93
N ASN A 209 -3.22 -18.56 -30.18
CA ASN A 209 -4.32 -18.74 -29.24
C ASN A 209 -3.87 -19.35 -27.90
N ARG A 210 -2.95 -20.32 -27.87
CA ARG A 210 -2.45 -20.88 -26.60
C ARG A 210 -1.59 -19.87 -25.83
N GLY A 211 -0.73 -19.10 -26.52
CA GLY A 211 0.04 -18.01 -25.91
C GLY A 211 -0.86 -16.89 -25.35
N ALA A 212 -1.90 -16.50 -26.09
CA ALA A 212 -2.87 -15.50 -25.63
C ALA A 212 -3.68 -15.99 -24.41
N LEU A 213 -4.07 -17.26 -24.38
CA LEU A 213 -4.77 -17.87 -23.24
C LEU A 213 -3.86 -17.93 -22.00
N ALA A 214 -2.61 -18.38 -22.14
CA ALA A 214 -1.64 -18.40 -21.04
C ALA A 214 -1.38 -16.99 -20.49
N ALA A 215 -1.22 -15.99 -21.37
CA ALA A 215 -1.08 -14.59 -20.99
C ALA A 215 -2.34 -14.04 -20.29
N ALA A 216 -3.55 -14.44 -20.70
CA ALA A 216 -4.79 -14.05 -20.04
C ALA A 216 -4.90 -14.64 -18.62
N HIS A 217 -4.58 -15.92 -18.44
CA HIS A 217 -4.54 -16.56 -17.12
C HIS A 217 -3.48 -15.92 -16.21
N LEU A 218 -2.29 -15.63 -16.73
CA LEU A 218 -1.23 -14.92 -15.99
C LEU A 218 -1.70 -13.53 -15.52
N ASN A 219 -2.29 -12.73 -16.41
CA ASN A 219 -2.82 -11.42 -16.05
C ASN A 219 -3.92 -11.50 -14.99
N SER A 220 -4.80 -12.51 -15.06
CA SER A 220 -5.82 -12.75 -14.05
C SER A 220 -5.20 -13.13 -12.70
N ALA A 221 -4.22 -14.05 -12.69
CA ALA A 221 -3.54 -14.48 -11.47
C ALA A 221 -2.79 -13.32 -10.79
N ARG A 222 -2.08 -12.49 -11.56
CA ARG A 222 -1.39 -11.30 -11.03
C ARG A 222 -2.35 -10.29 -10.41
N ARG A 223 -3.52 -10.05 -11.04
CA ARG A 223 -4.56 -9.17 -10.47
C ARG A 223 -5.13 -9.71 -9.15
N VAL A 224 -5.35 -11.02 -9.05
CA VAL A 224 -5.81 -11.67 -7.81
C VAL A 224 -4.73 -11.58 -6.72
N ALA A 225 -3.47 -11.87 -7.05
CA ALA A 225 -2.35 -11.76 -6.11
C ALA A 225 -2.18 -10.31 -5.60
N ALA A 226 -2.18 -9.32 -6.50
CA ALA A 226 -2.11 -7.92 -6.14
C ALA A 226 -3.29 -7.46 -5.26
N ALA A 227 -4.51 -7.95 -5.52
CA ALA A 227 -5.68 -7.65 -4.68
C ALA A 227 -5.53 -8.23 -3.25
N ILE A 228 -5.12 -9.50 -3.13
CA ILE A 228 -4.91 -10.17 -1.84
C ILE A 228 -3.80 -9.48 -1.02
N LEU A 229 -2.71 -9.09 -1.67
CA LEU A 229 -1.57 -8.45 -1.00
C LEU A 229 -1.86 -6.98 -0.63
N MET A 230 -2.59 -6.26 -1.48
CA MET A 230 -3.15 -4.94 -1.15
C MET A 230 -4.06 -5.01 0.06
N GLU A 231 -4.97 -6.01 0.11
CA GLU A 231 -5.84 -6.20 1.26
C GLU A 231 -5.06 -6.54 2.53
N PHE A 232 -4.07 -7.43 2.46
CA PHE A 232 -3.23 -7.73 3.62
C PHE A 232 -2.53 -6.47 4.16
N GLY A 233 -2.04 -5.59 3.28
CA GLY A 233 -1.50 -4.28 3.66
C GLY A 233 -2.53 -3.38 4.34
N LEU A 234 -3.70 -3.17 3.72
CA LEU A 234 -4.77 -2.32 4.24
C LEU A 234 -5.39 -2.85 5.53
N ALA A 235 -5.70 -4.14 5.59
CA ALA A 235 -6.36 -4.77 6.73
C ALA A 235 -5.43 -4.82 7.95
N SER A 236 -4.13 -5.10 7.77
CA SER A 236 -3.17 -5.06 8.87
C SER A 236 -3.04 -3.65 9.45
N HIS A 237 -2.90 -2.62 8.60
CA HIS A 237 -2.93 -1.21 9.03
C HIS A 237 -4.23 -0.83 9.75
N SER A 238 -5.36 -1.27 9.20
CA SER A 238 -6.70 -0.99 9.74
C SER A 238 -6.94 -1.57 11.13
N VAL A 239 -6.42 -2.76 11.46
CA VAL A 239 -6.44 -3.29 12.84
C VAL A 239 -5.72 -2.36 13.81
N PHE A 240 -4.57 -1.83 13.39
CA PHE A 240 -3.73 -0.94 14.18
C PHE A 240 -4.34 0.47 14.35
N LEU A 241 -4.95 1.02 13.29
CA LEU A 241 -5.77 2.24 13.37
C LEU A 241 -6.95 2.06 14.32
N GLY A 242 -7.67 0.95 14.22
CA GLY A 242 -8.78 0.61 15.11
C GLY A 242 -8.33 0.50 16.57
N LEU A 243 -7.19 -0.13 16.82
CA LEU A 243 -6.60 -0.22 18.17
C LEU A 243 -6.26 1.16 18.73
N SER A 244 -5.69 2.05 17.91
CA SER A 244 -5.43 3.45 18.29
C SER A 244 -6.73 4.19 18.66
N VAL A 245 -7.81 4.00 17.91
CA VAL A 245 -9.14 4.55 18.25
C VAL A 245 -9.70 3.94 19.55
N GLY A 246 -9.47 2.65 19.80
CA GLY A 246 -9.95 1.95 20.99
C GLY A 246 -9.33 2.41 22.32
N ILE A 247 -8.15 3.04 22.26
CA ILE A 247 -7.38 3.53 23.42
C ILE A 247 -7.35 5.06 23.54
N ALA A 248 -7.92 5.79 22.58
CA ALA A 248 -7.93 7.26 22.54
C ALA A 248 -8.82 7.88 23.65
N SER A 249 -8.61 9.17 23.96
CA SER A 249 -9.52 9.91 24.84
C SER A 249 -10.79 10.33 24.11
N ASP A 250 -11.89 10.57 24.84
CA ASP A 250 -13.18 10.99 24.25
C ASP A 250 -13.11 12.26 23.39
N LYS A 251 -12.08 13.12 23.59
CA LYS A 251 -11.89 14.33 22.77
C LYS A 251 -11.27 13.99 21.43
N ASP A 252 -10.13 13.32 21.46
CA ASP A 252 -9.33 13.00 20.28
C ASP A 252 -10.09 12.00 19.40
N MET A 253 -10.70 11.00 20.04
CA MET A 253 -11.52 9.97 19.42
C MET A 253 -12.65 10.56 18.56
N ARG A 254 -13.31 11.66 18.97
CA ARG A 254 -14.38 12.28 18.16
C ARG A 254 -13.86 12.87 16.86
N THR A 255 -12.71 13.55 16.90
CA THR A 255 -12.08 14.13 15.71
C THR A 255 -11.55 13.02 14.80
N LEU A 256 -10.82 12.06 15.38
CA LEU A 256 -10.30 10.88 14.70
C LEU A 256 -11.42 10.08 14.02
N LEU A 257 -12.55 9.84 14.70
CA LEU A 257 -13.67 9.07 14.16
C LEU A 257 -14.26 9.69 12.89
N VAL A 258 -14.38 11.02 12.83
CA VAL A 258 -14.88 11.71 11.63
C VAL A 258 -13.89 11.57 10.47
N ALA A 259 -12.61 11.87 10.69
CA ALA A 259 -11.57 11.73 9.67
C ALA A 259 -11.45 10.27 9.19
N LEU A 260 -11.38 9.32 10.12
CA LEU A 260 -11.25 7.89 9.83
C LEU A 260 -12.49 7.30 9.13
N SER A 261 -13.69 7.85 9.35
CA SER A 261 -14.88 7.42 8.61
C SER A 261 -14.75 7.70 7.10
N PHE A 262 -14.22 8.86 6.72
CA PHE A 262 -13.96 9.18 5.32
C PHE A 262 -12.73 8.45 4.78
N HIS A 263 -11.69 8.28 5.60
CA HIS A 263 -10.49 7.51 5.28
C HIS A 263 -10.84 6.06 4.90
N GLN A 264 -11.54 5.34 5.78
CA GLN A 264 -11.94 3.95 5.58
C GLN A 264 -12.90 3.79 4.40
N LEU A 265 -13.76 4.78 4.14
CA LEU A 265 -14.64 4.81 2.98
C LEU A 265 -13.83 4.89 1.66
N LEU A 266 -12.83 5.77 1.58
CA LEU A 266 -11.98 5.92 0.39
C LEU A 266 -11.08 4.70 0.17
N GLU A 267 -10.47 4.15 1.23
CA GLU A 267 -9.73 2.90 1.16
C GLU A 267 -10.62 1.73 0.71
N GLY A 268 -11.84 1.64 1.24
CA GLY A 268 -12.82 0.65 0.84
C GLY A 268 -13.21 0.75 -0.64
N ILE A 269 -13.42 1.97 -1.15
CA ILE A 269 -13.66 2.22 -2.59
C ILE A 269 -12.46 1.77 -3.43
N ALA A 270 -11.24 2.02 -2.95
CA ALA A 270 -10.03 1.61 -3.65
C ALA A 270 -9.87 0.07 -3.71
N LEU A 271 -10.05 -0.61 -2.57
CA LEU A 271 -10.02 -2.07 -2.49
C LEU A 271 -11.15 -2.72 -3.31
N GLY A 272 -12.39 -2.25 -3.16
CA GLY A 272 -13.53 -2.74 -3.94
C GLY A 272 -13.31 -2.60 -5.45
N SER A 273 -12.68 -1.51 -5.89
CA SER A 273 -12.30 -1.32 -7.29
C SER A 273 -11.23 -2.31 -7.77
N ARG A 274 -10.32 -2.78 -6.90
CA ARG A 274 -9.38 -3.88 -7.24
C ARG A 274 -10.08 -5.23 -7.30
N LEU A 275 -10.96 -5.53 -6.34
CA LEU A 275 -11.69 -6.80 -6.27
C LEU A 275 -12.51 -7.04 -7.55
N VAL A 276 -13.22 -6.01 -8.04
CA VAL A 276 -13.97 -6.07 -9.32
C VAL A 276 -13.05 -6.40 -10.50
N GLU A 277 -11.83 -5.85 -10.56
CA GLU A 277 -10.88 -6.08 -11.66
C GLU A 277 -10.13 -7.42 -11.58
N ALA A 278 -9.99 -7.98 -10.38
CA ALA A 278 -9.40 -9.30 -10.14
C ALA A 278 -10.35 -10.45 -10.55
N SER A 279 -11.65 -10.15 -10.74
CA SER A 279 -12.65 -11.07 -11.30
C SER A 279 -12.67 -12.46 -10.65
N MET A 280 -12.53 -12.49 -9.33
CA MET A 280 -12.43 -13.72 -8.55
C MET A 280 -13.82 -14.31 -8.23
N SER A 281 -13.88 -15.45 -7.55
CA SER A 281 -15.15 -16.05 -7.14
C SER A 281 -15.88 -15.13 -6.16
N LEU A 282 -17.21 -15.05 -6.25
CA LEU A 282 -18.03 -14.20 -5.37
C LEU A 282 -17.78 -14.47 -3.89
N MET A 283 -17.55 -15.75 -3.52
CA MET A 283 -17.18 -16.10 -2.14
C MET A 283 -15.88 -15.41 -1.71
N LEU A 284 -14.85 -15.40 -2.56
CA LEU A 284 -13.59 -14.73 -2.23
C LEU A 284 -13.79 -13.21 -2.15
N GLU A 285 -14.52 -12.59 -3.09
CA GLU A 285 -14.84 -11.14 -3.02
C GLU A 285 -15.56 -10.77 -1.72
N VAL A 286 -16.49 -11.60 -1.24
CA VAL A 286 -17.21 -11.40 0.03
C VAL A 286 -16.29 -11.63 1.23
N VAL A 287 -15.47 -12.68 1.25
CA VAL A 287 -14.52 -12.95 2.34
C VAL A 287 -13.52 -11.81 2.49
N MET A 288 -12.94 -11.37 1.37
CA MET A 288 -12.03 -10.22 1.25
C MET A 288 -12.69 -8.92 1.77
N THR A 289 -13.89 -8.62 1.30
CA THR A 289 -14.72 -7.50 1.80
C THR A 289 -14.94 -7.56 3.31
N MET A 290 -15.22 -8.75 3.86
CA MET A 290 -15.44 -8.92 5.30
C MET A 290 -14.16 -8.81 6.14
N ILE A 291 -13.02 -9.30 5.64
CA ILE A 291 -11.72 -9.17 6.32
C ILE A 291 -11.34 -7.69 6.46
N PHE A 292 -11.39 -6.93 5.36
CA PHE A 292 -11.17 -5.47 5.42
C PHE A 292 -12.19 -4.80 6.35
N SER A 293 -13.47 -5.11 6.23
CA SER A 293 -14.51 -4.39 6.99
C SER A 293 -14.51 -4.67 8.49
N LEU A 294 -14.08 -5.87 8.92
CA LEU A 294 -13.97 -6.26 10.33
C LEU A 294 -12.64 -5.88 10.98
N SER A 295 -11.61 -5.51 10.21
CA SER A 295 -10.27 -5.18 10.71
C SER A 295 -10.28 -4.03 11.74
N VAL A 296 -10.89 -2.88 11.41
CA VAL A 296 -11.00 -1.73 12.32
C VAL A 296 -11.88 -2.05 13.54
N PRO A 297 -13.11 -2.62 13.41
CA PRO A 297 -13.89 -3.16 14.53
C PRO A 297 -13.10 -4.05 15.49
N LEU A 298 -12.30 -4.98 14.96
CA LEU A 298 -11.46 -5.88 15.75
C LEU A 298 -10.39 -5.11 16.51
N GLY A 299 -9.71 -4.16 15.85
CA GLY A 299 -8.77 -3.25 16.49
C GLY A 299 -9.38 -2.49 17.66
N ILE A 300 -10.52 -1.83 17.44
CA ILE A 300 -11.23 -1.07 18.50
C ILE A 300 -11.61 -1.98 19.66
N ALA A 301 -12.16 -3.17 19.36
CA ALA A 301 -12.53 -4.13 20.40
C ALA A 301 -11.33 -4.55 21.26
N ILE A 302 -10.17 -4.81 20.64
CA ILE A 302 -8.92 -5.11 21.36
C ILE A 302 -8.49 -3.92 22.22
N GLY A 303 -8.54 -2.69 21.70
CA GLY A 303 -8.18 -1.48 22.46
C GLY A 303 -9.09 -1.25 23.67
N VAL A 304 -10.40 -1.38 23.49
CA VAL A 304 -11.40 -1.27 24.57
C VAL A 304 -11.21 -2.35 25.63
N ILE A 305 -10.89 -3.59 25.22
CA ILE A 305 -10.58 -4.69 26.15
C ILE A 305 -9.31 -4.38 26.93
N THR A 306 -8.24 -3.90 26.27
CA THR A 306 -6.97 -3.54 26.93
C THR A 306 -7.19 -2.43 27.98
N MET A 307 -7.89 -1.34 27.62
CA MET A 307 -8.15 -0.22 28.53
C MET A 307 -8.95 -0.62 29.77
N LYS A 308 -9.81 -1.65 29.67
CA LYS A 308 -10.61 -2.17 30.78
C LYS A 308 -9.98 -3.33 31.55
N GLY A 309 -9.12 -4.11 30.90
CA GLY A 309 -8.73 -5.44 31.37
C GLY A 309 -7.44 -5.49 32.18
N THR A 310 -6.43 -4.68 31.83
CA THR A 310 -5.07 -4.92 32.31
C THR A 310 -4.49 -3.85 33.24
N HIS A 311 -4.98 -2.59 33.18
CA HIS A 311 -4.32 -1.43 33.82
C HIS A 311 -2.81 -1.29 33.51
N THR A 312 -2.31 -2.03 32.52
CA THR A 312 -0.90 -2.19 32.18
C THR A 312 -0.76 -2.26 30.67
N SER A 313 0.22 -1.52 30.17
CA SER A 313 0.31 -1.08 28.78
C SER A 313 0.58 -2.20 27.79
N MET A 314 -0.38 -2.49 26.89
CA MET A 314 -0.03 -2.95 25.55
C MET A 314 0.49 -1.81 24.66
N THR A 315 0.36 -0.55 25.10
CA THR A 315 1.04 0.63 24.53
C THR A 315 2.49 0.70 25.01
N GLY A 316 3.32 -0.23 24.53
CA GLY A 316 4.73 -0.36 24.91
C GLY A 316 5.68 -0.47 23.72
N PRO A 317 7.01 -0.51 23.94
CA PRO A 317 8.03 -0.49 22.89
C PRO A 317 7.82 -1.52 21.78
N ALA A 318 7.43 -2.74 22.15
CA ALA A 318 7.20 -3.83 21.20
C ALA A 318 5.96 -3.60 20.33
N PHE A 319 4.93 -2.93 20.85
CA PHE A 319 3.74 -2.58 20.09
C PHE A 319 4.04 -1.48 19.07
N VAL A 320 4.67 -0.38 19.51
CA VAL A 320 5.04 0.74 18.63
C VAL A 320 6.05 0.29 17.55
N ALA A 321 7.01 -0.58 17.90
CA ALA A 321 7.92 -1.18 16.92
C ALA A 321 7.19 -2.07 15.90
N LEU A 322 6.27 -2.94 16.34
CA LEU A 322 5.48 -3.79 15.43
C LEU A 322 4.57 -2.95 14.53
N GLN A 323 3.91 -1.94 15.10
CA GLN A 323 3.12 -0.93 14.40
C GLN A 323 3.94 -0.26 13.30
N GLY A 324 5.16 0.19 13.62
CA GLY A 324 6.08 0.82 12.68
C GLY A 324 6.50 -0.11 11.55
N VAL A 325 6.90 -1.35 11.86
CA VAL A 325 7.30 -2.35 10.85
C VAL A 325 6.12 -2.72 9.94
N VAL A 326 4.95 -3.04 10.49
CA VAL A 326 3.77 -3.43 9.70
C VAL A 326 3.31 -2.28 8.79
N ASN A 327 3.31 -1.04 9.28
CA ASN A 327 2.97 0.12 8.47
C ASN A 327 3.99 0.38 7.36
N ALA A 328 5.30 0.22 7.62
CA ALA A 328 6.30 0.34 6.56
C ALA A 328 6.13 -0.74 5.49
N VAL A 329 5.96 -2.00 5.90
CA VAL A 329 5.80 -3.12 4.97
C VAL A 329 4.51 -2.96 4.16
N GLY A 330 3.37 -2.70 4.80
CA GLY A 330 2.12 -2.41 4.10
C GLY A 330 2.22 -1.20 3.15
N GLY A 331 2.86 -0.12 3.60
CA GLY A 331 3.11 1.06 2.78
C GLY A 331 3.99 0.77 1.57
N GLY A 332 5.05 -0.03 1.72
CA GLY A 332 5.90 -0.49 0.63
C GLY A 332 5.16 -1.35 -0.40
N MET A 333 4.32 -2.29 0.05
CA MET A 333 3.46 -3.08 -0.81
C MET A 333 2.46 -2.22 -1.59
N LEU A 334 1.76 -1.30 -0.92
CA LEU A 334 0.81 -0.40 -1.55
C LEU A 334 1.48 0.62 -2.48
N LEU A 335 2.71 1.05 -2.18
CA LEU A 335 3.49 1.94 -3.04
C LEU A 335 3.87 1.23 -4.35
N TYR A 336 4.32 -0.03 -4.26
CA TYR A 336 4.60 -0.85 -5.43
C TYR A 336 3.35 -1.02 -6.32
N ILE A 337 2.23 -1.43 -5.70
CA ILE A 337 0.95 -1.60 -6.39
C ILE A 337 0.50 -0.27 -7.00
N GLY A 338 0.57 0.83 -6.25
CA GLY A 338 0.25 2.18 -6.71
C GLY A 338 1.05 2.60 -7.96
N PHE A 339 2.36 2.37 -7.98
CA PHE A 339 3.18 2.61 -9.18
C PHE A 339 2.79 1.70 -10.35
N SER A 340 2.50 0.41 -10.10
CA SER A 340 2.03 -0.50 -11.15
C SER A 340 0.69 -0.02 -11.75
N LEU A 341 -0.25 0.45 -10.91
CA LEU A 341 -1.51 1.05 -11.36
C LEU A 341 -1.30 2.35 -12.19
N ILE A 342 -0.28 3.16 -11.87
CA ILE A 342 0.03 4.40 -12.58
C ILE A 342 0.72 4.14 -13.92
N PHE A 343 1.63 3.16 -13.99
CA PHE A 343 2.43 2.91 -15.19
C PHE A 343 1.80 1.90 -16.15
N ASN A 344 1.05 0.91 -15.64
CA ASN A 344 0.43 -0.15 -16.45
C ASN A 344 -1.06 0.10 -16.70
N ASP A 345 -1.86 0.18 -15.63
CA ASP A 345 -3.32 0.25 -15.73
C ASP A 345 -3.83 1.61 -16.24
N PHE A 346 -3.40 2.73 -15.65
CA PHE A 346 -3.88 4.06 -16.04
C PHE A 346 -3.67 4.37 -17.54
N PRO A 347 -2.52 4.05 -18.18
CA PRO A 347 -2.37 4.18 -19.62
C PRO A 347 -3.18 3.15 -20.43
N ALA A 348 -3.44 1.95 -19.89
CA ALA A 348 -4.31 0.97 -20.55
C ALA A 348 -5.77 1.45 -20.58
N ASP A 349 -6.28 1.96 -19.45
CA ASP A 349 -7.61 2.59 -19.35
C ASP A 349 -7.72 3.81 -20.27
N MET A 350 -6.70 4.66 -20.32
CA MET A 350 -6.73 5.86 -21.17
C MET A 350 -6.84 5.49 -22.66
N ARG A 351 -6.22 4.38 -23.08
CA ARG A 351 -6.37 3.86 -24.44
C ARG A 351 -7.78 3.31 -24.68
N SER A 352 -8.40 2.65 -23.70
CA SER A 352 -9.75 2.08 -23.83
C SER A 352 -10.86 3.12 -23.86
N VAL A 353 -10.83 4.14 -22.99
CA VAL A 353 -11.91 5.17 -22.90
C VAL A 353 -11.63 6.46 -23.67
N ALA A 354 -10.38 6.75 -24.03
CA ALA A 354 -9.94 7.97 -24.74
C ALA A 354 -8.99 7.68 -25.92
N GLY A 355 -9.25 6.58 -26.61
CA GLY A 355 -8.57 6.16 -27.84
C GLY A 355 -8.79 7.10 -29.04
N PRO A 356 -8.09 6.85 -30.18
CA PRO A 356 -8.02 7.80 -31.31
C PRO A 356 -9.38 8.13 -31.95
N THR A 357 -10.30 7.17 -31.95
CA THR A 357 -11.63 7.21 -32.60
C THR A 357 -12.73 7.81 -31.72
N VAL A 358 -12.42 8.18 -30.47
CA VAL A 358 -13.43 8.57 -29.48
C VAL A 358 -13.66 10.09 -29.46
N ALA A 359 -14.92 10.50 -29.59
CA ALA A 359 -15.32 11.90 -29.47
C ALA A 359 -14.96 12.48 -28.09
N HIS A 360 -14.58 13.77 -28.06
CA HIS A 360 -14.14 14.48 -26.84
C HIS A 360 -12.95 13.83 -26.10
N ARG A 361 -12.04 13.15 -26.81
CA ARG A 361 -10.82 12.51 -26.24
C ARG A 361 -10.03 13.38 -25.26
N GLY A 362 -9.90 14.68 -25.54
CA GLY A 362 -9.16 15.62 -24.68
C GLY A 362 -9.83 15.78 -23.31
N TRP A 363 -11.13 16.09 -23.30
CA TRP A 363 -11.93 16.18 -22.08
C TRP A 363 -11.88 14.89 -21.24
N ARG A 364 -12.01 13.72 -21.88
CA ARG A 364 -11.93 12.43 -21.16
C ARG A 364 -10.58 12.22 -20.48
N ARG A 365 -9.47 12.60 -21.12
CA ARG A 365 -8.12 12.52 -20.52
C ARG A 365 -7.97 13.49 -19.35
N CYS A 366 -8.40 14.74 -19.52
CA CYS A 366 -8.40 15.74 -18.44
C CYS A 366 -9.21 15.26 -17.23
N ALA A 367 -10.39 14.67 -17.45
CA ALA A 367 -11.23 14.11 -16.40
C ALA A 367 -10.55 12.93 -15.66
N MET A 368 -9.83 12.05 -16.36
CA MET A 368 -9.08 10.96 -15.71
C MET A 368 -7.95 11.48 -14.80
N PHE A 369 -7.16 12.45 -15.28
CA PHE A 369 -6.13 13.10 -14.46
C PHE A 369 -6.72 13.86 -13.28
N ALA A 370 -7.81 14.61 -13.49
CA ALA A 370 -8.52 15.30 -12.42
C ALA A 370 -9.05 14.32 -11.36
N SER A 371 -9.62 13.19 -11.77
CA SER A 371 -10.12 12.16 -10.86
C SER A 371 -9.00 11.55 -10.01
N PHE A 372 -7.85 11.25 -10.64
CA PHE A 372 -6.65 10.79 -9.94
C PHE A 372 -6.15 11.81 -8.90
N TRP A 373 -6.01 13.08 -9.29
CA TRP A 373 -5.58 14.14 -8.36
C TRP A 373 -6.58 14.40 -7.24
N VAL A 374 -7.89 14.32 -7.51
CA VAL A 374 -8.94 14.45 -6.47
C VAL A 374 -8.83 13.30 -5.45
N GLY A 375 -8.57 12.06 -5.90
CA GLY A 375 -8.34 10.93 -5.00
C GLY A 375 -7.13 11.14 -4.09
N THR A 376 -5.99 11.53 -4.66
CA THR A 376 -4.77 11.84 -3.89
C THR A 376 -4.97 13.02 -2.94
N ALA A 377 -5.60 14.11 -3.38
CA ALA A 377 -5.80 15.31 -2.57
C ALA A 377 -6.80 15.09 -1.42
N ALA A 378 -7.91 14.37 -1.66
CA ALA A 378 -8.86 14.04 -0.61
C ALA A 378 -8.20 13.21 0.49
N MET A 379 -7.41 12.20 0.09
CA MET A 379 -6.69 11.36 1.03
C MET A 379 -5.57 12.12 1.77
N ALA A 380 -4.84 13.01 1.10
CA ALA A 380 -3.83 13.87 1.73
C ALA A 380 -4.43 14.82 2.79
N VAL A 381 -5.62 15.37 2.55
CA VAL A 381 -6.34 16.19 3.53
C VAL A 381 -6.75 15.36 4.75
N LEU A 382 -7.20 14.11 4.54
CA LEU A 382 -7.56 13.21 5.64
C LEU A 382 -6.34 12.75 6.45
N ALA A 383 -5.21 12.51 5.78
CA ALA A 383 -3.93 12.15 6.43
C ALA A 383 -3.32 13.27 7.28
N ASN A 384 -3.76 14.53 7.09
CA ASN A 384 -3.42 15.67 7.95
C ASN A 384 -4.50 15.95 9.01
N TRP A 385 -5.64 15.23 8.99
CA TRP A 385 -6.78 15.50 9.87
C TRP A 385 -7.06 14.40 10.90
N HIS A 386 -6.77 13.14 10.57
CA HIS A 386 -6.43 12.17 11.62
C HIS A 386 -5.00 12.41 12.11
#